data_AF-A0A964QJS1-F1
#
_entry.id   AF-A0A964QJS1-F1
#
_cell.length_a   1.000
_cell.length_b   1.000
_cell.length_c   1.000
_cell.angle_alpha   90.00
_cell.angle_beta   90.00
_cell.angle_gamma   90.00
#
_symmetry.space_group_name_H-M   'P 1'
#
loop_
_entity.id
_entity.type
_entity.pdbx_description
1 polymer ?
#
loop_
_entity_poly.entity_id
_entity_poly.type
_entity_poly.pdbx_seq_one_letter_code
_entity_poly.pdbx_strand_id
1 'polypeptide(L)'
;MCLPGPEIRLLHPAAHRITEQHLSPLADKGEAQGPGVGLPDNALDAVDQFLSIAAWPLAALFPSAHSTNTTPLRSRSATSAPAIPRPLPGLLDQLRRCPLFYPAKTNSPGDPMKITAVKAMPLRVPRPQPFISSLGVSPASENVLVEIHTDEGLVGLGEASSIWDRKGQGEADDINGLLAPALVGQDPFRINDLQALMNRLLHRAFPAKAGIEMALYDLMGKALDTPVYNLLGGLVRDRVLLSHSLSMGSPEQVLEQATRLAAQGYKTLKLKVGRDARADVQAMEALRRQLGPDFTLRVDANMGWPSAKEAVRRIRELEPFGLELVEQPLHAADLEGLRFVREQVGVPIMVDESVWTPADALACVRAGAADVFNVYVAEAGGLGPASQIFALAEAARLTCIIGSMPELGIGTAAQAHLAFAMRNLGYASDVNGVVYHQGDIIREKFRIEDGYLYPPAGPGLGVSLDPEQVAKYRINR
;
A
#
# COMPACT_ATOMS: atom_id res chain seq x y z
N MET A 1 2.37 -61.74 36.28
CA MET A 1 1.15 -62.09 35.53
C MET A 1 0.82 -60.88 34.66
N CYS A 2 1.37 -60.72 33.45
CA CYS A 2 1.02 -61.37 32.16
C CYS A 2 -0.47 -61.23 31.80
N LEU A 3 -0.87 -60.21 31.01
CA LEU A 3 -1.03 -60.11 29.51
C LEU A 3 -2.49 -60.47 29.07
N PRO A 4 -2.99 -60.17 27.84
CA PRO A 4 -2.82 -59.02 26.91
C PRO A 4 -4.14 -58.57 26.17
N GLY A 5 -4.19 -57.37 25.54
CA GLY A 5 -4.21 -57.15 24.07
C GLY A 5 -5.52 -56.49 23.55
N PRO A 6 -5.63 -55.89 22.32
CA PRO A 6 -4.71 -55.97 21.17
C PRO A 6 -4.24 -54.64 20.53
N GLU A 7 -3.28 -54.80 19.62
CA GLU A 7 -2.45 -53.84 18.86
C GLU A 7 -3.14 -53.22 17.62
N ILE A 8 -2.66 -52.04 17.18
CA ILE A 8 -2.64 -51.63 15.76
C ILE A 8 -1.24 -51.08 15.41
N ARG A 9 -0.69 -51.63 14.32
CA ARG A 9 0.70 -51.47 13.83
C ARG A 9 0.90 -50.19 13.02
N LEU A 10 2.04 -49.53 13.24
CA LEU A 10 2.68 -48.57 12.35
C LEU A 10 3.78 -49.30 11.56
N LEU A 11 3.76 -49.23 10.22
CA LEU A 11 4.91 -49.62 9.37
C LEU A 11 5.02 -48.73 8.12
N HIS A 12 6.16 -48.05 8.01
CA HIS A 12 6.93 -47.72 6.80
C HIS A 12 8.37 -48.26 7.08
N PRO A 13 9.34 -48.49 6.16
CA PRO A 13 9.52 -48.05 4.75
C PRO A 13 9.92 -49.23 3.80
N ALA A 14 10.30 -49.15 2.51
CA ALA A 14 11.19 -48.28 1.74
C ALA A 14 11.07 -48.57 0.21
N ALA A 15 11.92 -47.91 -0.57
CA ALA A 15 11.86 -47.65 -2.01
C ALA A 15 12.25 -48.77 -3.02
N HIS A 16 11.86 -48.52 -4.29
CA HIS A 16 12.57 -48.70 -5.57
C HIS A 16 11.90 -49.55 -6.69
N ARG A 17 11.91 -48.93 -7.89
CA ARG A 17 11.89 -49.42 -9.28
C ARG A 17 10.55 -49.62 -10.01
N ILE A 18 10.26 -48.62 -10.85
CA ILE A 18 10.12 -48.67 -12.33
C ILE A 18 9.51 -49.97 -12.89
N THR A 19 8.35 -49.83 -13.53
CA THR A 19 8.12 -50.45 -14.85
C THR A 19 7.26 -49.54 -15.73
N GLU A 20 7.76 -49.36 -16.95
CA GLU A 20 7.05 -48.83 -18.10
C GLU A 20 5.78 -49.64 -18.35
N GLN A 21 4.68 -48.96 -18.69
CA GLN A 21 3.75 -49.38 -19.75
C GLN A 21 2.55 -48.44 -19.76
N HIS A 22 2.51 -47.57 -20.76
CA HIS A 22 1.35 -47.19 -21.58
C HIS A 22 1.65 -45.81 -22.16
N LEU A 23 2.20 -45.81 -23.39
CA LEU A 23 1.91 -44.83 -24.43
C LEU A 23 2.65 -45.29 -25.69
N SER A 24 1.88 -45.69 -26.70
CA SER A 24 2.31 -45.93 -28.08
C SER A 24 1.07 -45.77 -28.98
N PRO A 25 1.23 -45.51 -30.29
CA PRO A 25 1.79 -44.27 -30.83
C PRO A 25 0.87 -43.67 -31.91
N LEU A 26 0.96 -42.37 -32.15
CA LEU A 26 0.57 -41.75 -33.41
C LEU A 26 1.76 -40.98 -33.95
N ALA A 27 2.51 -41.66 -34.82
CA ALA A 27 3.41 -41.05 -35.79
C ALA A 27 2.94 -41.57 -37.15
N ASP A 28 2.41 -40.70 -38.01
CA ASP A 28 3.04 -40.45 -39.32
C ASP A 28 2.29 -39.40 -40.14
N LYS A 29 3.10 -38.54 -40.78
CA LYS A 29 2.88 -37.70 -41.98
C LYS A 29 2.92 -36.18 -41.76
N GLY A 30 3.98 -35.59 -42.29
CA GLY A 30 3.98 -34.19 -42.74
C GLY A 30 5.29 -33.46 -42.48
N GLU A 31 6.30 -33.72 -43.30
CA GLU A 31 7.48 -32.85 -43.43
C GLU A 31 7.06 -31.43 -43.84
N ALA A 32 7.56 -30.42 -43.13
CA ALA A 32 7.73 -29.08 -43.66
C ALA A 32 8.94 -28.43 -42.97
N GLN A 33 10.00 -28.22 -43.75
CA GLN A 33 11.24 -27.57 -43.38
C GLN A 33 11.02 -26.09 -43.03
N GLY A 34 11.57 -25.64 -41.90
CA GLY A 34 11.70 -24.23 -41.52
C GLY A 34 13.08 -24.01 -40.87
N PRO A 35 13.72 -22.85 -41.02
CA PRO A 35 15.14 -22.68 -40.77
C PRO A 35 15.46 -22.68 -39.28
N GLY A 36 16.48 -23.44 -38.90
CA GLY A 36 16.96 -23.56 -37.53
C GLY A 36 17.52 -22.25 -36.98
N VAL A 37 17.09 -21.91 -35.78
CA VAL A 37 17.76 -20.95 -34.90
C VAL A 37 18.58 -21.78 -33.92
N GLY A 38 19.89 -21.82 -34.11
CA GLY A 38 20.82 -22.45 -33.18
C GLY A 38 20.84 -21.70 -31.84
N LEU A 39 20.69 -22.45 -30.75
CA LEU A 39 21.00 -21.96 -29.41
C LEU A 39 22.52 -21.76 -29.29
N PRO A 40 23.02 -20.62 -28.79
CA PRO A 40 24.44 -20.43 -28.56
C PRO A 40 24.94 -21.30 -27.38
N ASP A 41 26.20 -21.73 -27.46
CA ASP A 41 26.88 -22.72 -26.61
C ASP A 41 27.06 -22.32 -25.12
N ASN A 42 26.37 -21.30 -24.64
CA ASN A 42 26.46 -20.75 -23.28
C ASN A 42 25.17 -20.94 -22.45
N ALA A 43 24.24 -21.77 -22.91
CA ALA A 43 23.02 -22.11 -22.15
C ALA A 43 23.28 -23.04 -20.94
N LEU A 44 24.42 -23.73 -20.89
CA LEU A 44 24.78 -24.62 -19.78
C LEU A 44 25.53 -23.89 -18.64
N ASP A 45 26.27 -22.82 -18.95
CA ASP A 45 27.01 -22.05 -17.94
C ASP A 45 26.10 -21.22 -17.02
N ALA A 46 24.89 -20.87 -17.47
CA ALA A 46 23.92 -20.13 -16.68
C ALA A 46 23.23 -20.98 -15.60
N VAL A 47 23.15 -22.30 -15.81
CA VAL A 47 22.54 -23.23 -14.84
C VAL A 47 23.53 -23.57 -13.72
N ASP A 48 24.82 -23.69 -14.05
CA ASP A 48 25.87 -23.96 -13.05
C ASP A 48 26.17 -22.74 -12.16
N GLN A 49 26.05 -21.51 -12.68
CA GLN A 49 26.11 -20.31 -11.83
C GLN A 49 24.94 -20.23 -10.84
N PHE A 50 23.74 -20.66 -11.24
CA PHE A 50 22.55 -20.60 -10.40
C PHE A 50 22.57 -21.61 -9.24
N LEU A 51 23.20 -22.77 -9.44
CA LEU A 51 23.34 -23.80 -8.41
C LEU A 51 24.44 -23.48 -7.37
N SER A 52 25.39 -22.61 -7.69
CA SER A 52 26.46 -22.18 -6.75
C SER A 52 26.01 -21.16 -5.70
N ILE A 53 24.91 -20.43 -5.95
CA ILE A 53 24.35 -19.41 -5.04
C ILE A 53 23.40 -20.04 -3.99
N ALA A 54 22.91 -21.25 -4.23
CA ALA A 54 21.91 -21.93 -3.40
C ALA A 54 22.49 -22.92 -2.36
N ALA A 55 23.78 -22.84 -2.02
CA ALA A 55 24.41 -23.70 -1.02
C ALA A 55 24.80 -22.89 0.24
N TRP A 56 23.81 -22.60 1.10
CA TRP A 56 24.05 -22.24 2.50
C TRP A 56 23.84 -23.46 3.41
N PRO A 57 24.65 -23.67 4.45
CA PRO A 57 24.57 -24.89 5.26
C PRO A 57 23.33 -24.87 6.15
N LEU A 58 22.48 -25.87 5.91
CA LEU A 58 21.27 -26.26 6.63
C LEU A 58 21.59 -26.83 8.04
N ALA A 59 22.22 -26.03 8.91
CA ALA A 59 22.67 -26.49 10.24
C ALA A 59 22.41 -25.49 11.39
N ALA A 60 21.49 -24.54 11.25
CA ALA A 60 21.22 -23.52 12.28
C ALA A 60 19.75 -23.43 12.73
N LEU A 61 18.94 -24.46 12.51
CA LEU A 61 17.55 -24.51 12.99
C LEU A 61 17.29 -25.91 13.54
N PHE A 62 17.51 -26.08 14.86
CA PHE A 62 16.85 -27.00 15.81
C PHE A 62 17.77 -27.27 17.02
N PRO A 63 17.45 -26.74 18.22
CA PRO A 63 17.87 -27.39 19.46
C PRO A 63 16.69 -28.16 20.04
N SER A 64 16.83 -29.48 20.09
CA SER A 64 15.96 -30.38 20.86
C SER A 64 16.14 -30.16 22.36
N ALA A 65 15.03 -30.25 23.10
CA ALA A 65 14.97 -30.07 24.54
C ALA A 65 15.46 -31.31 25.33
N HIS A 66 16.21 -31.09 26.41
CA HIS A 66 15.99 -31.58 27.79
C HIS A 66 17.33 -31.62 28.57
N SER A 67 17.49 -30.74 29.55
CA SER A 67 18.28 -30.98 30.76
C SER A 67 17.99 -29.88 31.79
N THR A 68 17.53 -30.30 32.96
CA THR A 68 17.18 -29.51 34.13
C THR A 68 18.43 -29.02 34.86
N ASN A 69 18.55 -27.71 35.11
CA ASN A 69 19.01 -27.20 36.41
C ASN A 69 18.77 -25.70 36.57
N THR A 70 18.17 -25.37 37.72
CA THR A 70 17.87 -24.06 38.28
C THR A 70 19.11 -23.36 38.82
N THR A 71 19.34 -22.07 38.51
CA THR A 71 19.82 -20.96 39.39
C THR A 71 19.87 -19.65 38.57
N PRO A 72 19.44 -18.47 39.09
CA PRO A 72 19.24 -17.27 38.29
C PRO A 72 20.50 -16.40 38.14
N LEU A 73 20.77 -15.90 36.93
CA LEU A 73 21.81 -14.91 36.66
C LEU A 73 21.23 -13.56 36.22
N ARG A 74 21.74 -12.54 36.89
CA ARG A 74 21.35 -11.13 36.88
C ARG A 74 21.38 -10.45 35.51
N SER A 75 20.52 -9.43 35.43
CA SER A 75 20.47 -8.32 34.48
C SER A 75 21.82 -7.84 33.93
N ARG A 76 21.91 -7.74 32.60
CA ARG A 76 22.75 -6.74 31.92
C ARG A 76 21.94 -6.05 30.84
N SER A 77 21.85 -4.73 30.98
CA SER A 77 21.44 -3.77 29.96
C SER A 77 22.35 -3.87 28.74
N ALA A 78 21.76 -3.99 27.54
CA ALA A 78 22.46 -3.79 26.28
C ALA A 78 21.64 -2.86 25.39
N THR A 79 22.01 -1.59 25.46
CA THR A 79 21.69 -0.53 24.51
C THR A 79 22.48 -0.75 23.21
N SER A 80 21.79 -1.09 22.12
CA SER A 80 22.11 -0.68 20.73
C SER A 80 21.19 -1.44 19.76
N ALA A 81 20.43 -0.70 18.95
CA ALA A 81 19.76 -1.28 17.79
C ALA A 81 20.82 -1.74 16.77
N PRO A 82 20.60 -2.85 16.05
CA PRO A 82 21.56 -3.31 15.04
C PRO A 82 21.62 -2.32 13.88
N ALA A 83 22.83 -1.93 13.50
CA ALA A 83 23.08 -1.08 12.35
C ALA A 83 22.59 -1.76 11.05
N ILE A 84 21.90 -1.01 10.20
CA ILE A 84 21.50 -1.45 8.85
C ILE A 84 22.78 -1.81 8.08
N PRO A 85 22.90 -3.03 7.50
CA PRO A 85 24.09 -3.40 6.74
C PRO A 85 24.24 -2.48 5.53
N ARG A 86 25.42 -1.86 5.38
CA ARG A 86 25.76 -1.11 4.17
C ARG A 86 25.65 -2.04 2.95
N PRO A 87 25.12 -1.58 1.81
CA PRO A 87 25.10 -2.39 0.60
C PRO A 87 26.53 -2.80 0.23
N LEU A 88 26.69 -4.05 -0.21
CA LEU A 88 27.98 -4.62 -0.62
C LEU A 88 28.67 -3.70 -1.66
N PRO A 89 29.98 -3.44 -1.53
CA PRO A 89 30.71 -2.68 -2.54
C PRO A 89 30.51 -3.30 -3.93
N GLY A 90 29.97 -2.51 -4.88
CA GLY A 90 29.74 -2.95 -6.25
C GLY A 90 28.32 -3.43 -6.58
N LEU A 91 27.42 -3.63 -5.60
CA LEU A 91 26.03 -4.02 -5.88
C LEU A 91 25.30 -2.97 -6.72
N LEU A 92 25.47 -1.69 -6.38
CA LEU A 92 24.87 -0.58 -7.14
C LEU A 92 25.42 -0.53 -8.58
N ASP A 93 26.71 -0.81 -8.74
CA ASP A 93 27.38 -0.85 -10.05
C ASP A 93 26.91 -2.04 -10.88
N GLN A 94 26.70 -3.21 -10.26
CA GLN A 94 26.14 -4.40 -10.92
C GLN A 94 24.68 -4.22 -11.33
N LEU A 95 23.85 -3.59 -10.48
CA LEU A 95 22.45 -3.29 -10.79
C LEU A 95 22.33 -2.27 -11.94
N ARG A 96 23.22 -1.28 -11.99
CA ARG A 96 23.31 -0.30 -13.09
C ARG A 96 23.81 -0.91 -14.41
N ARG A 97 24.60 -1.99 -14.37
CA ARG A 97 25.14 -2.70 -15.54
C ARG A 97 24.23 -3.81 -16.08
N CYS A 98 23.07 -4.02 -15.45
CA CYS A 98 22.14 -5.06 -15.86
C CYS A 98 21.55 -4.71 -17.25
N PRO A 99 21.72 -5.55 -18.30
CA PRO A 99 21.47 -5.18 -19.71
C PRO A 99 20.00 -4.91 -20.07
N LEU A 100 19.08 -5.03 -19.10
CA LEU A 100 17.69 -4.59 -19.22
C LEU A 100 17.51 -3.07 -19.02
N PHE A 101 18.53 -2.36 -18.57
CA PHE A 101 18.55 -0.90 -18.50
C PHE A 101 19.52 -0.34 -19.54
N TYR A 102 18.99 0.43 -20.48
CA TYR A 102 19.79 1.10 -21.50
C TYR A 102 20.78 2.04 -20.82
N PRO A 103 22.11 1.93 -21.06
CA PRO A 103 23.05 2.88 -20.50
C PRO A 103 22.76 4.27 -21.08
N ALA A 104 22.60 5.25 -20.19
CA ALA A 104 22.50 6.65 -20.57
C ALA A 104 23.75 7.02 -21.39
N LYS A 105 23.56 7.34 -22.67
CA LYS A 105 24.63 7.91 -23.50
C LYS A 105 24.89 9.35 -23.05
N THR A 106 26.17 9.69 -22.99
CA THR A 106 26.72 10.97 -22.54
C THR A 106 26.73 12.03 -23.66
N ASN A 107 27.12 13.24 -23.26
CA ASN A 107 26.41 14.49 -23.47
C ASN A 107 26.56 15.22 -24.83
N SER A 108 25.49 15.92 -25.24
CA SER A 108 25.41 17.01 -26.25
C SER A 108 24.15 17.88 -25.97
N PRO A 109 24.01 19.13 -26.47
CA PRO A 109 22.88 20.00 -26.13
C PRO A 109 21.54 19.29 -26.44
N GLY A 110 20.71 19.08 -25.40
CA GLY A 110 19.61 18.12 -25.42
C GLY A 110 19.79 16.94 -24.45
N ASP A 111 20.70 17.06 -23.49
CA ASP A 111 20.87 16.05 -22.43
C ASP A 111 19.64 15.96 -21.53
N PRO A 112 19.19 14.75 -21.19
CA PRO A 112 18.06 14.58 -20.27
C PRO A 112 18.43 15.12 -18.89
N MET A 113 17.46 15.78 -18.25
CA MET A 113 17.50 16.19 -16.84
C MET A 113 18.02 15.06 -15.96
N LYS A 114 18.80 15.38 -14.93
CA LYS A 114 19.40 14.38 -14.02
C LYS A 114 19.05 14.67 -12.57
N ILE A 115 18.72 13.62 -11.83
CA ILE A 115 18.57 13.67 -10.38
C ILE A 115 19.93 13.93 -9.74
N THR A 116 20.06 15.04 -9.01
CA THR A 116 21.29 15.42 -8.29
C THR A 116 21.27 15.01 -6.84
N ALA A 117 20.10 14.97 -6.21
CA ALA A 117 19.93 14.50 -4.84
C ALA A 117 18.50 14.03 -4.58
N VAL A 118 18.36 13.04 -3.70
CA VAL A 118 17.09 12.63 -3.11
C VAL A 118 17.23 12.73 -1.60
N LYS A 119 16.30 13.42 -0.94
CA LYS A 119 16.31 13.63 0.51
C LYS A 119 14.97 13.20 1.09
N ALA A 120 15.00 12.40 2.14
CA ALA A 120 13.83 12.04 2.91
C ALA A 120 13.95 12.56 4.34
N MET A 121 12.92 13.29 4.80
CA MET A 121 12.87 13.92 6.11
C MET A 121 11.66 13.42 6.89
N PRO A 122 11.83 12.71 8.01
CA PRO A 122 10.72 12.28 8.83
C PRO A 122 10.12 13.47 9.59
N LEU A 123 8.81 13.52 9.60
CA LEU A 123 7.99 14.57 10.20
C LEU A 123 7.04 13.95 11.21
N ARG A 124 6.73 14.68 12.27
CA ARG A 124 5.70 14.30 13.23
C ARG A 124 4.70 15.43 13.40
N VAL A 125 3.49 15.21 12.89
CA VAL A 125 2.43 16.21 12.92
C VAL A 125 1.31 15.75 13.87
N PRO A 126 1.09 16.47 14.99
CA PRO A 126 0.03 16.14 15.94
C PRO A 126 -1.37 16.26 15.33
N ARG A 127 -2.29 15.42 15.82
CA ARG A 127 -3.72 15.54 15.52
C ARG A 127 -4.43 16.41 16.55
N PRO A 128 -5.53 17.12 16.21
CA PRO A 128 -6.33 17.85 17.19
C PRO A 128 -6.91 16.92 18.27
N GLN A 129 -7.32 15.72 17.86
CA GLN A 129 -7.75 14.63 18.74
C GLN A 129 -7.12 13.32 18.26
N PRO A 130 -6.76 12.38 19.16
CA PRO A 130 -6.25 11.08 18.75
C PRO A 130 -7.28 10.33 17.90
N PHE A 131 -6.82 9.74 16.80
CA PHE A 131 -7.65 8.88 15.97
C PHE A 131 -7.68 7.46 16.56
N ILE A 132 -8.87 6.87 16.71
CA ILE A 132 -9.05 5.56 17.35
C ILE A 132 -9.73 4.60 16.37
N SER A 133 -9.08 3.47 16.09
CA SER A 133 -9.60 2.38 15.27
C SER A 133 -9.37 1.02 15.95
N SER A 134 -9.72 -0.09 15.29
CA SER A 134 -9.46 -1.43 15.80
C SER A 134 -7.95 -1.68 16.00
N LEU A 135 -7.11 -1.06 15.17
CA LEU A 135 -5.65 -1.17 15.19
C LEU A 135 -4.96 -0.44 16.36
N GLY A 136 -5.59 0.58 16.97
CA GLY A 136 -4.98 1.30 18.09
C GLY A 136 -5.42 2.76 18.22
N VAL A 137 -4.60 3.54 18.94
CA VAL A 137 -4.77 4.98 19.15
C VAL A 137 -3.61 5.73 18.49
N SER A 138 -3.91 6.70 17.63
CA SER A 138 -2.94 7.49 16.86
C SER A 138 -3.04 8.98 17.21
N PRO A 139 -2.15 9.52 18.07
CA PRO A 139 -2.17 10.94 18.44
C PRO A 139 -1.49 11.86 17.43
N ALA A 140 -0.72 11.32 16.48
CA ALA A 140 0.02 12.07 15.46
C ALA A 140 0.22 11.20 14.21
N SER A 141 0.43 11.84 13.06
CA SER A 141 1.02 11.19 11.88
C SER A 141 2.54 11.31 11.92
N GLU A 142 3.22 10.23 11.55
CA GLU A 142 4.67 10.17 11.35
C GLU A 142 4.94 9.85 9.88
N ASN A 143 4.94 10.89 9.05
CA ASN A 143 5.09 10.79 7.59
C ASN A 143 6.48 11.30 7.19
N VAL A 144 6.88 11.09 5.94
CA VAL A 144 8.19 11.50 5.43
C VAL A 144 8.02 12.44 4.24
N LEU A 145 8.59 13.65 4.34
CA LEU A 145 8.77 14.53 3.19
C LEU A 145 9.90 14.00 2.31
N VAL A 146 9.65 13.85 1.02
CA VAL A 146 10.64 13.48 0.00
C VAL A 146 10.88 14.66 -0.93
N GLU A 147 12.14 15.06 -1.09
CA GLU A 147 12.59 16.06 -2.04
C GLU A 147 13.54 15.44 -3.07
N ILE A 148 13.26 15.61 -4.36
CA ILE A 148 14.15 15.20 -5.46
C ILE A 148 14.65 16.46 -6.17
N HIS A 149 15.96 16.72 -6.06
CA HIS A 149 16.62 17.83 -6.75
C HIS A 149 17.17 17.39 -8.10
N THR A 150 17.19 18.31 -9.05
CA THR A 150 17.69 18.08 -10.42
C THR A 150 18.83 19.04 -10.77
N ASP A 151 19.53 18.78 -11.87
CA ASP A 151 20.58 19.64 -12.41
C ASP A 151 20.04 20.88 -13.14
N GLU A 152 18.74 20.90 -13.45
CA GLU A 152 18.02 22.06 -14.00
C GLU A 152 17.42 22.98 -12.90
N GLY A 153 17.67 22.68 -11.63
CA GLY A 153 17.20 23.49 -10.51
C GLY A 153 15.74 23.26 -10.09
N LEU A 154 15.02 22.36 -10.77
CA LEU A 154 13.70 21.92 -10.32
C LEU A 154 13.80 20.98 -9.12
N VAL A 155 12.79 21.07 -8.24
CA VAL A 155 12.64 20.21 -7.06
C VAL A 155 11.25 19.58 -7.07
N GLY A 156 11.22 18.25 -7.03
CA GLY A 156 10.03 17.43 -6.86
C GLY A 156 9.73 17.17 -5.41
N LEU A 157 8.45 17.20 -5.07
CA LEU A 157 7.92 16.97 -3.74
C LEU A 157 7.10 15.68 -3.71
N GLY A 158 7.32 14.86 -2.70
CA GLY A 158 6.54 13.67 -2.45
C GLY A 158 6.42 13.36 -0.97
N GLU A 159 5.56 12.40 -0.64
CA GLU A 159 5.28 12.03 0.75
C GLU A 159 5.22 10.51 0.89
N ALA A 160 5.96 9.96 1.86
CA ALA A 160 5.70 8.61 2.34
C ALA A 160 4.79 8.69 3.58
N SER A 161 3.61 8.11 3.48
CA SER A 161 2.58 8.16 4.52
C SER A 161 2.19 6.73 4.91
N SER A 162 2.24 6.41 6.20
CA SER A 162 2.01 5.04 6.67
C SER A 162 1.61 5.02 8.13
N ILE A 163 0.72 4.08 8.46
CA ILE A 163 0.37 3.74 9.85
C ILE A 163 1.04 2.44 10.30
N TRP A 164 1.83 1.81 9.43
CA TRP A 164 2.42 0.50 9.62
C TRP A 164 3.82 0.57 10.27
N ASP A 165 4.47 -0.58 10.40
CA ASP A 165 5.68 -0.85 11.19
C ASP A 165 6.91 0.02 10.89
N ARG A 166 7.10 0.45 9.63
CA ARG A 166 8.27 1.25 9.19
C ARG A 166 8.11 2.78 9.29
N LYS A 167 6.89 3.29 9.48
CA LYS A 167 6.49 4.69 9.31
C LYS A 167 7.53 5.74 9.76
N GLY A 168 7.55 6.89 9.10
CA GLY A 168 8.40 8.01 9.52
C GLY A 168 9.89 7.68 9.38
N GLN A 169 10.61 7.47 10.48
CA GLN A 169 12.07 7.31 10.44
C GLN A 169 12.52 6.07 9.64
N GLY A 170 11.81 4.95 9.74
CA GLY A 170 12.19 3.73 9.01
C GLY A 170 12.06 3.90 7.50
N GLU A 171 11.00 4.55 7.03
CA GLU A 171 10.82 4.92 5.63
C GLU A 171 11.87 5.91 5.16
N ALA A 172 12.20 6.91 5.98
CA ALA A 172 13.27 7.85 5.66
C ALA A 172 14.64 7.17 5.56
N ASP A 173 14.91 6.17 6.39
CA ASP A 173 16.15 5.39 6.34
C ASP A 173 16.20 4.49 5.10
N ASP A 174 15.09 3.84 4.72
CA ASP A 174 14.98 3.07 3.48
C ASP A 174 15.24 3.96 2.24
N ILE A 175 14.65 5.17 2.21
CA ILE A 175 14.86 6.13 1.12
C ILE A 175 16.30 6.63 1.10
N ASN A 176 16.78 7.25 2.18
CA ASN A 176 18.09 7.89 2.20
C ASN A 176 19.24 6.89 2.10
N GLY A 177 19.10 5.71 2.71
CA GLY A 177 20.16 4.71 2.82
C GLY A 177 20.32 3.82 1.59
N LEU A 178 19.22 3.52 0.89
CA LEU A 178 19.22 2.54 -0.19
C LEU A 178 18.72 3.09 -1.52
N LEU A 179 17.54 3.73 -1.54
CA LEU A 179 16.91 4.16 -2.79
C LEU A 179 17.58 5.40 -3.38
N ALA A 180 17.84 6.42 -2.55
CA ALA A 180 18.43 7.69 -2.97
C ALA A 180 19.78 7.52 -3.71
N PRO A 181 20.78 6.75 -3.21
CA PRO A 181 22.03 6.53 -3.94
C PRO A 181 21.86 5.88 -5.31
N ALA A 182 20.84 5.03 -5.48
CA ALA A 182 20.59 4.36 -6.75
C ALA A 182 19.99 5.31 -7.81
N LEU A 183 19.22 6.31 -7.37
CA LEU A 183 18.51 7.26 -8.23
C LEU A 183 19.35 8.46 -8.68
N VAL A 184 20.39 8.84 -7.93
CA VAL A 184 21.29 9.94 -8.34
C VAL A 184 21.95 9.64 -9.68
N GLY A 185 21.88 10.61 -10.59
CA GLY A 185 22.37 10.56 -11.97
C GLY A 185 21.38 9.98 -12.97
N GLN A 186 20.20 9.53 -12.54
CA GLN A 186 19.15 9.03 -13.42
C GLN A 186 18.28 10.17 -13.96
N ASP A 187 17.61 9.91 -15.08
CA ASP A 187 16.61 10.79 -15.68
C ASP A 187 15.25 10.65 -14.95
N PRO A 188 14.72 11.73 -14.34
CA PRO A 188 13.45 11.67 -13.60
C PRO A 188 12.24 11.38 -14.49
N PHE A 189 12.32 11.56 -15.81
CA PHE A 189 11.22 11.22 -16.73
C PHE A 189 11.06 9.71 -16.95
N ARG A 190 12.06 8.90 -16.58
CA ARG A 190 12.02 7.44 -16.71
C ARG A 190 11.33 6.77 -15.52
N ILE A 191 10.19 7.30 -15.08
CA ILE A 191 9.51 6.88 -13.83
C ILE A 191 9.29 5.36 -13.75
N ASN A 192 8.84 4.72 -14.84
CA ASN A 192 8.61 3.26 -14.85
C ASN A 192 9.91 2.45 -14.63
N ASP A 193 11.01 2.91 -15.22
CA ASP A 193 12.32 2.30 -15.06
C ASP A 193 12.84 2.48 -13.62
N LEU A 194 12.64 3.67 -13.05
CA LEU A 194 13.00 3.97 -11.66
C LEU A 194 12.14 3.15 -10.68
N GLN A 195 10.85 3.00 -10.94
CA GLN A 195 9.96 2.13 -10.16
C GLN A 195 10.44 0.67 -10.19
N ALA A 196 10.81 0.15 -11.37
CA ALA A 196 11.35 -1.19 -11.52
C ALA A 196 12.68 -1.36 -10.77
N LEU A 197 13.56 -0.37 -10.81
CA LEU A 197 14.81 -0.34 -10.04
C LEU A 197 14.54 -0.38 -8.54
N MET A 198 13.66 0.48 -8.03
CA MET A 198 13.28 0.52 -6.61
C MET A 198 12.66 -0.82 -6.16
N ASN A 199 11.85 -1.45 -7.01
CA ASN A 199 11.25 -2.76 -6.73
C ASN A 199 12.26 -3.90 -6.62
N ARG A 200 13.38 -3.82 -7.37
CA ARG A 200 14.48 -4.80 -7.26
C ARG A 200 15.33 -4.57 -6.01
N LEU A 201 15.53 -3.31 -5.63
CA LEU A 201 16.38 -2.93 -4.50
C LEU A 201 15.72 -3.24 -3.16
N LEU A 202 14.43 -2.94 -3.03
CA LEU A 202 13.73 -3.05 -1.77
C LEU A 202 12.40 -3.77 -2.00
N HIS A 203 12.27 -4.97 -1.44
CA HIS A 203 11.02 -5.70 -1.50
C HIS A 203 9.96 -5.02 -0.63
N ARG A 204 8.73 -4.88 -1.14
CA ARG A 204 7.65 -4.12 -0.50
C ARG A 204 8.04 -2.64 -0.29
N ALA A 205 7.99 -2.12 0.94
CA ALA A 205 8.27 -0.71 1.25
C ALA A 205 7.52 0.29 0.35
N PHE A 206 6.24 -0.01 0.10
CA PHE A 206 5.43 0.76 -0.85
C PHE A 206 5.32 2.25 -0.48
N PRO A 207 5.08 2.66 0.79
CA PRO A 207 5.02 4.08 1.12
C PRO A 207 6.31 4.85 0.78
N ALA A 208 7.48 4.26 1.04
CA ALA A 208 8.76 4.86 0.70
C ALA A 208 8.93 5.06 -0.82
N LYS A 209 8.50 4.09 -1.62
CA LYS A 209 8.51 4.18 -3.09
C LYS A 209 7.48 5.18 -3.60
N ALA A 210 6.31 5.22 -2.98
CA ALA A 210 5.26 6.19 -3.31
C ALA A 210 5.76 7.62 -3.12
N GLY A 211 6.44 7.92 -2.00
CA GLY A 211 7.00 9.25 -1.77
C GLY A 211 8.03 9.66 -2.83
N ILE A 212 8.86 8.74 -3.32
CA ILE A 212 9.78 9.01 -4.43
C ILE A 212 9.00 9.22 -5.73
N GLU A 213 8.05 8.35 -6.05
CA GLU A 213 7.33 8.40 -7.32
C GLU A 213 6.41 9.63 -7.43
N MET A 214 5.77 10.05 -6.34
CA MET A 214 5.06 11.33 -6.25
C MET A 214 5.98 12.51 -6.61
N ALA A 215 7.21 12.53 -6.06
CA ALA A 215 8.18 13.58 -6.35
C ALA A 215 8.65 13.57 -7.82
N LEU A 216 8.72 12.40 -8.46
CA LEU A 216 9.02 12.29 -9.89
C LEU A 216 7.87 12.81 -10.76
N TYR A 217 6.62 12.51 -10.41
CA TYR A 217 5.45 13.09 -11.09
C TYR A 217 5.36 14.61 -10.90
N ASP A 218 5.67 15.09 -9.69
CA ASP A 218 5.73 16.52 -9.42
C ASP A 218 6.80 17.23 -10.28
N LEU A 219 8.00 16.65 -10.41
CA LEU A 219 9.04 17.14 -11.32
C LEU A 219 8.57 17.17 -12.77
N MET A 220 7.97 16.07 -13.24
CA MET A 220 7.50 15.97 -14.62
C MET A 220 6.43 17.01 -14.92
N GLY A 221 5.48 17.20 -14.01
CA GLY A 221 4.44 18.23 -14.16
C GLY A 221 5.02 19.65 -14.13
N LYS A 222 5.98 19.94 -13.24
CA LYS A 222 6.67 21.25 -13.19
C LYS A 222 7.47 21.53 -14.45
N ALA A 223 8.23 20.54 -14.94
CA ALA A 223 9.05 20.67 -16.14
C ALA A 223 8.20 20.88 -17.41
N LEU A 224 7.01 20.29 -17.46
CA LEU A 224 6.07 20.41 -18.56
C LEU A 224 5.01 21.52 -18.37
N ASP A 225 5.13 22.31 -17.29
CA ASP A 225 4.17 23.36 -16.92
C ASP A 225 2.70 22.88 -16.92
N THR A 226 2.46 21.67 -16.39
CA THR A 226 1.14 21.03 -16.37
C THR A 226 0.85 20.36 -15.03
N PRO A 227 -0.41 20.37 -14.55
CA PRO A 227 -0.81 19.58 -13.39
C PRO A 227 -0.65 18.07 -13.63
N VAL A 228 -0.39 17.31 -12.56
CA VAL A 228 -0.17 15.86 -12.62
C VAL A 228 -1.38 15.10 -13.17
N TYR A 229 -2.63 15.51 -12.91
CA TYR A 229 -3.79 14.84 -13.48
C TYR A 229 -3.77 14.81 -15.03
N ASN A 230 -3.14 15.78 -15.71
CA ASN A 230 -2.99 15.76 -17.16
C ASN A 230 -2.02 14.67 -17.63
N LEU A 231 -1.01 14.35 -16.82
CA LEU A 231 -0.09 13.23 -17.06
C LEU A 231 -0.77 11.87 -16.86
N LEU A 232 -1.87 11.84 -16.10
CA LEU A 232 -2.68 10.66 -15.80
C LEU A 232 -3.92 10.51 -16.71
N GLY A 233 -4.05 11.36 -17.74
CA GLY A 233 -5.15 11.29 -18.71
C GLY A 233 -6.14 12.47 -18.69
N GLY A 234 -5.95 13.44 -17.79
CA GLY A 234 -6.75 14.66 -17.68
C GLY A 234 -7.91 14.55 -16.69
N LEU A 235 -8.60 15.67 -16.48
CA LEU A 235 -9.78 15.73 -15.60
C LEU A 235 -10.95 14.95 -16.20
N VAL A 236 -11.59 14.12 -15.40
CA VAL A 236 -12.84 13.43 -15.76
C VAL A 236 -14.05 13.83 -14.89
N ARG A 237 -13.83 14.80 -13.99
CA ARG A 237 -14.85 15.38 -13.09
C ARG A 237 -14.39 16.75 -12.57
N ASP A 238 -15.36 17.59 -12.18
CA ASP A 238 -15.07 18.95 -11.66
C ASP A 238 -14.83 18.97 -10.14
N ARG A 239 -15.36 17.98 -9.42
CA ARG A 239 -15.25 17.86 -7.96
C ARG A 239 -15.35 16.40 -7.51
N VAL A 240 -14.76 16.08 -6.37
CA VAL A 240 -14.79 14.75 -5.73
C VAL A 240 -15.59 14.83 -4.44
N LEU A 241 -16.59 13.95 -4.27
CA LEU A 241 -17.32 13.84 -3.01
C LEU A 241 -16.41 13.22 -1.94
N LEU A 242 -16.30 13.87 -0.80
CA LEU A 242 -15.49 13.41 0.31
C LEU A 242 -16.31 12.64 1.33
N SER A 243 -15.66 11.63 1.91
CA SER A 243 -16.10 10.92 3.10
C SER A 243 -15.18 11.26 4.27
N HIS A 244 -15.65 10.99 5.50
CA HIS A 244 -14.83 11.17 6.68
C HIS A 244 -14.99 10.00 7.66
N SER A 245 -13.87 9.50 8.16
CA SER A 245 -13.86 8.47 9.20
C SER A 245 -14.20 9.03 10.58
N LEU A 246 -15.09 8.36 11.30
CA LEU A 246 -15.41 8.59 12.71
C LEU A 246 -14.50 7.71 13.57
N SER A 247 -13.84 8.32 14.56
CA SER A 247 -13.05 7.56 15.52
C SER A 247 -13.97 6.74 16.43
N MET A 248 -13.53 5.55 16.81
CA MET A 248 -14.19 4.75 17.83
C MET A 248 -14.29 5.53 19.15
N GLY A 249 -15.39 5.38 19.87
CA GLY A 249 -15.65 6.03 21.14
C GLY A 249 -16.99 5.59 21.72
N SER A 250 -17.46 6.25 22.78
CA SER A 250 -18.83 6.07 23.24
C SER A 250 -19.83 6.52 22.16
N PRO A 251 -21.07 6.01 22.14
CA PRO A 251 -22.09 6.46 21.19
C PRO A 251 -22.26 7.99 21.17
N GLU A 252 -22.14 8.66 22.32
CA GLU A 252 -22.22 10.12 22.43
C GLU A 252 -21.05 10.80 21.73
N GLN A 253 -19.82 10.30 21.93
CA GLN A 253 -18.62 10.85 21.26
C GLN A 253 -18.65 10.65 19.75
N VAL A 254 -19.17 9.51 19.29
CA VAL A 254 -19.36 9.23 17.86
C VAL A 254 -20.41 10.18 17.27
N LEU A 255 -21.51 10.41 18.00
CA LEU A 255 -22.59 11.30 17.57
C LEU A 255 -22.16 12.77 17.50
N GLU A 256 -21.36 13.22 18.46
CA GLU A 256 -20.78 14.57 18.46
C GLU A 256 -19.90 14.78 17.23
N GLN A 257 -18.99 13.83 16.94
CA GLN A 257 -18.16 13.87 15.74
C GLN A 257 -19.00 13.93 14.47
N ALA A 258 -20.01 13.06 14.35
CA ALA A 258 -20.86 12.99 13.17
C ALA A 258 -21.69 14.25 12.96
N THR A 259 -22.27 14.81 14.03
CA THR A 259 -23.06 16.05 13.96
C THR A 259 -22.20 17.22 13.50
N ARG A 260 -20.97 17.33 14.05
CA ARG A 260 -20.01 18.36 13.64
C ARG A 260 -19.61 18.21 12.17
N LEU A 261 -19.32 16.99 11.70
CA LEU A 261 -18.91 16.74 10.32
C LEU A 261 -20.07 16.97 9.33
N ALA A 262 -21.29 16.56 9.68
CA ALA A 262 -22.48 16.85 8.88
C ALA A 262 -22.71 18.36 8.76
N ALA A 263 -22.52 19.13 9.83
CA ALA A 263 -22.58 20.59 9.80
C ALA A 263 -21.47 21.25 8.94
N GLN A 264 -20.36 20.54 8.70
CA GLN A 264 -19.30 20.96 7.77
C GLN A 264 -19.60 20.58 6.30
N GLY A 265 -20.75 19.95 6.04
CA GLY A 265 -21.21 19.59 4.69
C GLY A 265 -20.86 18.17 4.25
N TYR A 266 -20.25 17.34 5.10
CA TYR A 266 -20.02 15.93 4.76
C TYR A 266 -21.35 15.18 4.61
N LYS A 267 -21.42 14.33 3.58
CA LYS A 267 -22.61 13.54 3.22
C LYS A 267 -22.42 12.04 3.45
N THR A 268 -21.15 11.62 3.59
CA THR A 268 -20.76 10.23 3.82
C THR A 268 -19.84 10.15 5.03
N LEU A 269 -20.20 9.32 6.00
CA LEU A 269 -19.37 9.05 7.18
C LEU A 269 -19.06 7.56 7.31
N LYS A 270 -17.81 7.25 7.69
CA LYS A 270 -17.30 5.89 7.89
C LYS A 270 -17.10 5.62 9.37
N LEU A 271 -17.88 4.72 9.97
CA LEU A 271 -17.70 4.31 11.36
C LEU A 271 -16.67 3.18 11.46
N LYS A 272 -15.63 3.37 12.28
CA LYS A 272 -14.70 2.30 12.64
C LYS A 272 -15.39 1.34 13.62
N VAL A 273 -15.41 0.04 13.32
CA VAL A 273 -16.09 -1.03 14.09
C VAL A 273 -15.16 -2.21 14.37
N GLY A 274 -15.64 -3.26 15.04
CA GLY A 274 -14.92 -4.53 15.15
C GLY A 274 -14.21 -4.79 16.49
N ARG A 275 -14.46 -3.97 17.51
CA ARG A 275 -13.99 -4.24 18.89
C ARG A 275 -15.11 -4.73 19.81
N ASP A 276 -16.25 -4.04 19.83
CA ASP A 276 -17.42 -4.40 20.62
C ASP A 276 -18.67 -4.24 19.77
N ALA A 277 -19.23 -5.37 19.37
CA ALA A 277 -20.38 -5.37 18.48
C ALA A 277 -21.65 -4.74 19.08
N ARG A 278 -21.82 -4.78 20.41
CA ARG A 278 -22.97 -4.11 21.04
C ARG A 278 -22.80 -2.60 20.93
N ALA A 279 -21.59 -2.10 21.17
CA ALA A 279 -21.27 -0.70 21.00
C ALA A 279 -21.40 -0.26 19.52
N ASP A 280 -20.95 -1.10 18.57
CA ASP A 280 -21.08 -0.85 17.14
C ASP A 280 -22.56 -0.67 16.71
N VAL A 281 -23.46 -1.56 17.17
CA VAL A 281 -24.90 -1.46 16.91
C VAL A 281 -25.51 -0.20 17.55
N GLN A 282 -25.17 0.10 18.81
CA GLN A 282 -25.68 1.28 19.51
C GLN A 282 -25.22 2.58 18.85
N ALA A 283 -23.97 2.65 18.39
CA ALA A 283 -23.44 3.78 17.66
C ALA A 283 -24.16 3.96 16.32
N MET A 284 -24.36 2.89 15.56
CA MET A 284 -25.09 2.94 14.28
C MET A 284 -26.56 3.35 14.45
N GLU A 285 -27.25 2.84 15.47
CA GLU A 285 -28.62 3.25 15.79
C GLU A 285 -28.69 4.75 16.13
N ALA A 286 -27.75 5.24 16.94
CA ALA A 286 -27.67 6.66 17.29
C ALA A 286 -27.41 7.54 16.06
N LEU A 287 -26.44 7.15 15.21
CA LEU A 287 -26.11 7.86 13.97
C LEU A 287 -27.31 7.92 13.03
N ARG A 288 -27.95 6.78 12.75
CA ARG A 288 -29.09 6.72 11.83
C ARG A 288 -30.27 7.56 12.32
N ARG A 289 -30.57 7.52 13.62
CA ARG A 289 -31.63 8.34 14.22
C ARG A 289 -31.35 9.84 14.14
N GLN A 290 -30.09 10.26 14.31
CA GLN A 290 -29.71 11.67 14.33
C GLN A 290 -29.54 12.28 12.93
N LEU A 291 -28.95 11.52 12.00
CA LEU A 291 -28.62 12.01 10.65
C LEU A 291 -29.75 11.76 9.64
N GLY A 292 -30.71 10.90 9.98
CA GLY A 292 -31.84 10.54 9.13
C GLY A 292 -31.51 9.41 8.14
N PRO A 293 -32.52 8.91 7.41
CA PRO A 293 -32.38 7.74 6.52
C PRO A 293 -31.53 7.98 5.27
N ASP A 294 -31.44 9.23 4.81
CA ASP A 294 -30.78 9.58 3.55
C ASP A 294 -29.27 9.85 3.70
N PHE A 295 -28.77 9.95 4.93
CA PHE A 295 -27.34 10.17 5.17
C PHE A 295 -26.54 8.88 4.89
N THR A 296 -25.47 8.99 4.10
CA THR A 296 -24.67 7.81 3.72
C THR A 296 -23.76 7.38 4.86
N LEU A 297 -23.91 6.13 5.28
CA LEU A 297 -23.10 5.53 6.34
C LEU A 297 -22.44 4.25 5.84
N ARG A 298 -21.18 4.07 6.17
CA ARG A 298 -20.42 2.83 5.94
C ARG A 298 -19.63 2.45 7.17
N VAL A 299 -19.20 1.19 7.24
CA VAL A 299 -18.41 0.69 8.37
C VAL A 299 -17.10 0.08 7.91
N ASP A 300 -16.10 0.14 8.78
CA ASP A 300 -14.78 -0.44 8.54
C ASP A 300 -14.28 -1.16 9.77
N ALA A 301 -14.03 -2.46 9.62
CA ALA A 301 -13.57 -3.32 10.69
C ALA A 301 -12.04 -3.36 10.82
N ASN A 302 -11.29 -2.88 9.82
CA ASN A 302 -9.83 -3.00 9.70
C ASN A 302 -9.34 -4.39 10.13
N MET A 303 -9.86 -5.42 9.45
CA MET A 303 -9.59 -6.84 9.72
C MET A 303 -10.05 -7.36 11.10
N GLY A 304 -10.88 -6.61 11.82
CA GLY A 304 -11.19 -6.85 13.22
C GLY A 304 -12.08 -8.05 13.50
N TRP A 305 -12.82 -8.57 12.52
CA TRP A 305 -13.69 -9.73 12.76
C TRP A 305 -12.93 -11.05 12.57
N PRO A 306 -13.01 -11.98 13.54
CA PRO A 306 -12.11 -13.13 13.62
C PRO A 306 -12.43 -14.26 12.63
N SER A 307 -13.62 -14.26 12.01
CA SER A 307 -14.01 -15.29 11.05
C SER A 307 -15.11 -14.82 10.12
N ALA A 308 -15.20 -15.43 8.94
CA ALA A 308 -16.23 -15.13 7.96
C ALA A 308 -17.67 -15.29 8.50
N LYS A 309 -17.92 -16.31 9.34
CA LYS A 309 -19.26 -16.49 9.97
C LYS A 309 -19.59 -15.37 10.95
N GLU A 310 -18.61 -14.94 11.72
CA GLU A 310 -18.79 -13.82 12.65
C GLU A 310 -19.03 -12.52 11.88
N ALA A 311 -18.25 -12.26 10.82
CA ALA A 311 -18.46 -11.14 9.93
C ALA A 311 -19.89 -11.09 9.36
N VAL A 312 -20.40 -12.20 8.82
CA VAL A 312 -21.80 -12.29 8.34
C VAL A 312 -22.79 -11.95 9.45
N ARG A 313 -22.58 -12.48 10.67
CA ARG A 313 -23.44 -12.18 11.82
C ARG A 313 -23.44 -10.68 12.14
N ARG A 314 -22.27 -10.05 12.20
CA ARG A 314 -22.11 -8.62 12.50
C ARG A 314 -22.72 -7.74 11.42
N ILE A 315 -22.48 -8.06 10.15
CA ILE A 315 -23.06 -7.30 9.05
C ILE A 315 -24.59 -7.34 9.11
N ARG A 316 -25.20 -8.50 9.33
CA ARG A 316 -26.66 -8.62 9.46
C ARG A 316 -27.25 -7.85 10.65
N GLU A 317 -26.49 -7.70 11.73
CA GLU A 317 -26.87 -6.85 12.86
C GLU A 317 -26.88 -5.35 12.49
N LEU A 318 -26.07 -4.96 11.49
CA LEU A 318 -25.92 -3.57 11.06
C LEU A 318 -26.72 -3.21 9.79
N GLU A 319 -27.10 -4.20 8.98
CA GLU A 319 -27.91 -4.03 7.76
C GLU A 319 -29.19 -3.18 7.96
N PRO A 320 -29.96 -3.32 9.06
CA PRO A 320 -31.15 -2.49 9.29
C PRO A 320 -30.89 -0.98 9.33
N PHE A 321 -29.63 -0.56 9.53
CA PHE A 321 -29.24 0.85 9.53
C PHE A 321 -28.91 1.39 8.14
N GLY A 322 -29.09 0.61 7.06
CA GLY A 322 -28.92 1.06 5.68
C GLY A 322 -27.48 1.45 5.36
N LEU A 323 -26.57 0.49 5.49
CA LEU A 323 -25.15 0.67 5.16
C LEU A 323 -24.94 0.77 3.64
N GLU A 324 -24.05 1.67 3.21
CA GLU A 324 -23.58 1.76 1.83
C GLU A 324 -22.63 0.61 1.50
N LEU A 325 -21.68 0.32 2.39
CA LEU A 325 -20.69 -0.74 2.23
C LEU A 325 -20.08 -1.16 3.58
N VAL A 326 -19.39 -2.31 3.58
CA VAL A 326 -18.55 -2.81 4.68
C VAL A 326 -17.12 -2.97 4.19
N GLU A 327 -16.19 -2.30 4.86
CA GLU A 327 -14.76 -2.26 4.53
C GLU A 327 -13.95 -3.26 5.37
N GLN A 328 -13.09 -4.02 4.68
CA GLN A 328 -12.16 -5.02 5.19
C GLN A 328 -12.64 -5.76 6.46
N PRO A 329 -13.69 -6.60 6.35
CA PRO A 329 -14.24 -7.32 7.50
C PRO A 329 -13.26 -8.31 8.12
N LEU A 330 -12.41 -8.93 7.30
CA LEU A 330 -11.52 -10.04 7.67
C LEU A 330 -10.06 -9.71 7.39
N HIS A 331 -9.15 -10.53 7.92
CA HIS A 331 -7.72 -10.43 7.66
C HIS A 331 -7.39 -10.37 6.16
N ALA A 332 -6.43 -9.51 5.80
CA ALA A 332 -6.07 -9.20 4.41
C ALA A 332 -5.84 -10.43 3.51
N ALA A 333 -5.27 -11.50 4.08
CA ALA A 333 -4.96 -12.74 3.37
C ALA A 333 -6.18 -13.67 3.14
N ASP A 334 -7.30 -13.47 3.84
CA ASP A 334 -8.46 -14.38 3.81
C ASP A 334 -9.43 -14.04 2.66
N LEU A 335 -8.97 -14.17 1.42
CA LEU A 335 -9.78 -13.88 0.23
C LEU A 335 -10.98 -14.83 0.09
N GLU A 336 -10.83 -16.08 0.51
CA GLU A 336 -11.91 -17.07 0.52
C GLU A 336 -13.00 -16.70 1.53
N GLY A 337 -12.61 -16.29 2.74
CA GLY A 337 -13.52 -15.77 3.75
C GLY A 337 -14.22 -14.50 3.28
N LEU A 338 -13.51 -13.57 2.64
CA LEU A 338 -14.09 -12.35 2.08
C LEU A 338 -15.14 -12.66 1.02
N ARG A 339 -14.84 -13.58 0.09
CA ARG A 339 -15.81 -14.09 -0.89
C ARG A 339 -17.02 -14.71 -0.19
N PHE A 340 -16.81 -15.55 0.81
CA PHE A 340 -17.89 -16.16 1.58
C PHE A 340 -18.79 -15.10 2.21
N VAL A 341 -18.22 -14.07 2.85
CA VAL A 341 -19.00 -12.98 3.46
C VAL A 341 -19.83 -12.28 2.39
N ARG A 342 -19.20 -11.87 1.29
CA ARG A 342 -19.83 -11.18 0.16
C ARG A 342 -21.03 -11.94 -0.41
N GLU A 343 -20.93 -13.27 -0.55
CA GLU A 343 -22.02 -14.12 -1.06
C GLU A 343 -23.19 -14.30 -0.06
N GLN A 344 -23.01 -13.93 1.22
CA GLN A 344 -23.96 -14.22 2.30
C GLN A 344 -24.71 -12.99 2.85
N VAL A 345 -24.35 -11.78 2.41
CA VAL A 345 -24.91 -10.50 2.88
C VAL A 345 -25.42 -9.67 1.71
N GLY A 346 -26.32 -8.72 1.98
CA GLY A 346 -26.87 -7.84 0.95
C GLY A 346 -26.05 -6.58 0.70
N VAL A 347 -25.20 -6.20 1.65
CA VAL A 347 -24.36 -5.00 1.57
C VAL A 347 -23.05 -5.28 0.80
N PRO A 348 -22.61 -4.37 -0.08
CA PRO A 348 -21.33 -4.51 -0.78
C PRO A 348 -20.13 -4.65 0.16
N ILE A 349 -19.18 -5.51 -0.23
CA ILE A 349 -17.92 -5.70 0.47
C ILE A 349 -16.81 -4.94 -0.24
N MET A 350 -16.17 -4.02 0.49
CA MET A 350 -14.99 -3.31 0.05
C MET A 350 -13.74 -3.91 0.69
N VAL A 351 -12.67 -4.05 -0.08
CA VAL A 351 -11.35 -4.46 0.44
C VAL A 351 -10.38 -3.29 0.46
N ASP A 352 -9.58 -3.22 1.51
CA ASP A 352 -8.54 -2.22 1.78
C ASP A 352 -7.21 -2.96 1.95
N GLU A 353 -6.94 -3.54 3.12
CA GLU A 353 -5.65 -4.17 3.43
C GLU A 353 -5.34 -5.38 2.52
N SER A 354 -6.35 -5.94 1.84
CA SER A 354 -6.18 -6.98 0.82
C SER A 354 -5.73 -6.49 -0.57
N VAL A 355 -5.68 -5.17 -0.84
CA VAL A 355 -5.42 -4.62 -2.19
C VAL A 355 -4.39 -3.50 -2.20
N TRP A 356 -3.13 -3.85 -1.98
CA TRP A 356 -2.04 -2.88 -2.08
C TRP A 356 -1.51 -2.76 -3.51
N THR A 357 -1.31 -3.87 -4.21
CA THR A 357 -0.67 -3.88 -5.53
C THR A 357 -1.63 -4.29 -6.65
N PRO A 358 -1.28 -4.04 -7.93
CA PRO A 358 -2.01 -4.60 -9.06
C PRO A 358 -2.12 -6.14 -9.02
N ALA A 359 -1.12 -6.83 -8.45
CA ALA A 359 -1.17 -8.27 -8.27
C ALA A 359 -2.20 -8.68 -7.21
N ASP A 360 -2.32 -7.93 -6.13
CA ASP A 360 -3.32 -8.15 -5.08
C ASP A 360 -4.73 -7.87 -5.61
N ALA A 361 -4.90 -6.80 -6.40
CA ALA A 361 -6.15 -6.49 -7.09
C ALA A 361 -6.57 -7.64 -8.02
N LEU A 362 -5.64 -8.19 -8.80
CA LEU A 362 -5.89 -9.36 -9.64
C LEU A 362 -6.30 -10.59 -8.81
N ALA A 363 -5.64 -10.82 -7.67
CA ALA A 363 -5.98 -11.92 -6.76
C ALA A 363 -7.40 -11.76 -6.20
N CYS A 364 -7.78 -10.55 -5.77
CA CYS A 364 -9.12 -10.24 -5.30
C CYS A 364 -10.19 -10.47 -6.37
N VAL A 365 -9.95 -10.03 -7.61
CA VAL A 365 -10.85 -10.29 -8.76
C VAL A 365 -11.00 -11.79 -9.00
N ARG A 366 -9.89 -12.54 -9.04
CA ARG A 366 -9.93 -14.00 -9.27
C ARG A 366 -10.68 -14.75 -8.18
N ALA A 367 -10.53 -14.32 -6.93
CA ALA A 367 -11.24 -14.90 -5.81
C ALA A 367 -12.73 -14.51 -5.75
N GLY A 368 -13.14 -13.43 -6.44
CA GLY A 368 -14.46 -12.84 -6.27
C GLY A 368 -14.67 -12.27 -4.86
N ALA A 369 -13.60 -11.76 -4.25
CA ALA A 369 -13.54 -11.41 -2.83
C ALA A 369 -14.12 -10.01 -2.51
N ALA A 370 -14.38 -9.17 -3.50
CA ALA A 370 -14.79 -7.79 -3.29
C ALA A 370 -15.76 -7.29 -4.36
N ASP A 371 -16.56 -6.29 -3.98
CA ASP A 371 -17.36 -5.45 -4.86
C ASP A 371 -16.67 -4.10 -5.16
N VAL A 372 -15.85 -3.62 -4.22
CA VAL A 372 -15.18 -2.31 -4.30
C VAL A 372 -13.74 -2.44 -3.82
N PHE A 373 -12.82 -1.72 -4.47
CA PHE A 373 -11.45 -1.56 -3.99
C PHE A 373 -11.25 -0.20 -3.32
N ASN A 374 -10.67 -0.19 -2.12
CA ASN A 374 -10.15 1.01 -1.49
C ASN A 374 -8.66 1.13 -1.86
N VAL A 375 -8.32 2.11 -2.69
CA VAL A 375 -6.98 2.25 -3.28
C VAL A 375 -6.24 3.39 -2.60
N TYR A 376 -5.04 3.11 -2.09
CA TYR A 376 -4.18 4.10 -1.45
C TYR A 376 -2.95 4.35 -2.32
N VAL A 377 -2.63 5.62 -2.59
CA VAL A 377 -1.42 5.96 -3.36
C VAL A 377 -0.15 5.51 -2.63
N ALA A 378 -0.13 5.68 -1.30
CA ALA A 378 0.99 5.27 -0.46
C ALA A 378 1.18 3.74 -0.44
N GLU A 379 0.10 2.96 -0.31
CA GLU A 379 0.20 1.50 -0.23
C GLU A 379 0.44 0.84 -1.59
N ALA A 380 -0.02 1.47 -2.68
CA ALA A 380 0.28 1.02 -4.04
C ALA A 380 1.72 1.26 -4.45
N GLY A 381 2.42 2.15 -3.77
CA GLY A 381 3.79 2.52 -4.12
C GLY A 381 3.86 3.59 -5.20
N GLY A 382 2.84 4.43 -5.32
CA GLY A 382 2.79 5.57 -6.24
C GLY A 382 1.50 5.71 -7.05
N LEU A 383 1.38 6.82 -7.77
CA LEU A 383 0.28 7.17 -8.68
C LEU A 383 0.15 6.18 -9.84
N GLY A 384 1.27 5.74 -10.42
CA GLY A 384 1.32 4.78 -11.51
C GLY A 384 0.75 3.42 -11.11
N PRO A 385 1.32 2.74 -10.08
CA PRO A 385 0.76 1.50 -9.55
C PRO A 385 -0.71 1.64 -9.09
N ALA A 386 -1.09 2.75 -8.45
CA ALA A 386 -2.47 3.00 -8.07
C ALA A 386 -3.38 3.08 -9.32
N SER A 387 -2.97 3.80 -10.36
CA SER A 387 -3.72 3.88 -11.64
C SER A 387 -3.88 2.51 -12.30
N GLN A 388 -2.91 1.61 -12.16
CA GLN A 388 -3.01 0.23 -12.65
C GLN A 388 -4.07 -0.58 -11.89
N ILE A 389 -4.23 -0.36 -10.58
CA ILE A 389 -5.32 -0.98 -9.80
C ILE A 389 -6.68 -0.47 -10.29
N PHE A 390 -6.82 0.82 -10.52
CA PHE A 390 -8.04 1.41 -11.09
C PHE A 390 -8.38 0.82 -12.46
N ALA A 391 -7.39 0.70 -13.36
CA ALA A 391 -7.57 0.11 -14.68
C ALA A 391 -7.98 -1.37 -14.61
N LEU A 392 -7.40 -2.13 -13.69
CA LEU A 392 -7.76 -3.53 -13.46
C LEU A 392 -9.20 -3.65 -12.93
N ALA A 393 -9.57 -2.81 -11.96
CA ALA A 393 -10.94 -2.76 -11.44
C ALA A 393 -11.95 -2.42 -12.55
N GLU A 394 -11.65 -1.44 -13.40
CA GLU A 394 -12.51 -1.08 -14.53
C GLU A 394 -12.70 -2.27 -15.49
N ALA A 395 -11.62 -2.97 -15.83
CA ALA A 395 -11.67 -4.19 -16.65
C ALA A 395 -12.51 -5.32 -16.00
N ALA A 396 -12.48 -5.41 -14.67
CA ALA A 396 -13.27 -6.34 -13.87
C ALA A 396 -14.70 -5.85 -13.57
N ARG A 397 -15.09 -4.65 -14.05
CA ARG A 397 -16.37 -3.98 -13.75
C ARG A 397 -16.59 -3.70 -12.26
N LEU A 398 -15.51 -3.49 -11.52
CA LEU A 398 -15.52 -3.02 -10.14
C LEU A 398 -15.28 -1.52 -10.11
N THR A 399 -15.80 -0.88 -9.06
CA THR A 399 -15.51 0.51 -8.75
C THR A 399 -14.43 0.59 -7.68
N CYS A 400 -13.79 1.76 -7.63
CA CYS A 400 -12.79 2.07 -6.61
C CYS A 400 -13.24 3.28 -5.77
N ILE A 401 -12.63 3.40 -4.60
CA ILE A 401 -12.48 4.65 -3.87
C ILE A 401 -11.00 4.94 -3.65
N ILE A 402 -10.67 6.16 -3.29
CA ILE A 402 -9.33 6.49 -2.79
C ILE A 402 -9.40 6.61 -1.27
N GLY A 403 -8.59 5.80 -0.58
CA GLY A 403 -8.44 5.79 0.87
C GLY A 403 -7.35 6.76 1.32
N SER A 404 -7.21 6.93 2.65
CA SER A 404 -6.20 7.81 3.27
C SER A 404 -5.43 7.14 4.40
N MET A 405 -4.10 7.23 4.32
CA MET A 405 -3.11 6.96 5.35
C MET A 405 -2.67 8.29 5.97
N PRO A 406 -3.55 8.94 6.74
CA PRO A 406 -3.65 10.38 6.98
C PRO A 406 -2.45 11.20 6.51
N GLU A 407 -2.49 11.53 5.21
CA GLU A 407 -1.47 12.26 4.47
C GLU A 407 -1.41 13.72 4.91
N LEU A 408 -0.25 14.33 4.80
CA LEU A 408 -0.11 15.78 4.80
C LEU A 408 -0.50 16.32 3.42
N GLY A 409 -0.23 17.61 3.17
CA GLY A 409 -0.67 18.27 1.97
C GLY A 409 -0.08 17.71 0.67
N ILE A 410 1.12 17.14 0.71
CA ILE A 410 1.78 16.60 -0.49
C ILE A 410 1.11 15.27 -0.90
N GLY A 411 0.94 14.33 0.03
CA GLY A 411 0.25 13.07 -0.23
C GLY A 411 -1.21 13.30 -0.60
N THR A 412 -1.88 14.24 0.07
CA THR A 412 -3.27 14.63 -0.26
C THR A 412 -3.37 15.21 -1.67
N ALA A 413 -2.41 16.02 -2.11
CA ALA A 413 -2.37 16.54 -3.48
C ALA A 413 -2.23 15.40 -4.50
N ALA A 414 -1.33 14.44 -4.26
CA ALA A 414 -1.15 13.28 -5.12
C ALA A 414 -2.44 12.46 -5.25
N GLN A 415 -3.09 12.16 -4.13
CA GLN A 415 -4.40 11.49 -4.13
C GLN A 415 -5.46 12.27 -4.90
N ALA A 416 -5.49 13.60 -4.75
CA ALA A 416 -6.42 14.45 -5.49
C ALA A 416 -6.20 14.33 -7.00
N HIS A 417 -4.97 14.44 -7.48
CA HIS A 417 -4.66 14.28 -8.91
C HIS A 417 -5.15 12.92 -9.46
N LEU A 418 -4.94 11.84 -8.72
CA LEU A 418 -5.47 10.52 -9.09
C LEU A 418 -7.01 10.52 -9.09
N ALA A 419 -7.62 11.08 -8.05
CA ALA A 419 -9.08 11.17 -7.89
C ALA A 419 -9.75 11.93 -9.03
N PHE A 420 -9.06 12.90 -9.64
CA PHE A 420 -9.58 13.67 -10.76
C PHE A 420 -9.36 13.02 -12.12
N ALA A 421 -8.42 12.08 -12.23
CA ALA A 421 -8.10 11.38 -13.48
C ALA A 421 -8.83 10.03 -13.65
N MET A 422 -9.13 9.33 -12.56
CA MET A 422 -9.67 7.96 -12.66
C MET A 422 -11.20 7.94 -12.79
N ARG A 423 -11.77 7.33 -13.85
CA ARG A 423 -13.21 7.40 -14.13
C ARG A 423 -14.09 6.57 -13.20
N ASN A 424 -13.64 5.38 -12.79
CA ASN A 424 -14.36 4.42 -11.96
C ASN A 424 -14.27 4.71 -10.45
N LEU A 425 -14.23 5.98 -10.06
CA LEU A 425 -14.40 6.43 -8.68
C LEU A 425 -15.89 6.41 -8.31
N GLY A 426 -16.35 5.29 -7.75
CA GLY A 426 -17.79 4.98 -7.61
C GLY A 426 -18.47 5.58 -6.39
N TYR A 427 -17.71 5.88 -5.34
CA TYR A 427 -18.23 6.35 -4.06
C TYR A 427 -17.43 7.55 -3.53
N ALA A 428 -17.92 8.16 -2.45
CA ALA A 428 -17.19 9.20 -1.72
C ALA A 428 -15.82 8.68 -1.26
N SER A 429 -14.77 9.48 -1.47
CA SER A 429 -13.38 9.08 -1.22
C SER A 429 -12.78 9.85 -0.05
N ASP A 430 -11.81 9.25 0.62
CA ASP A 430 -11.12 9.79 1.79
C ASP A 430 -9.95 10.71 1.37
N VAL A 431 -10.10 11.50 0.30
CA VAL A 431 -9.05 12.40 -0.22
C VAL A 431 -9.00 13.70 0.59
N ASN A 432 -8.73 13.58 1.89
CA ASN A 432 -8.80 14.68 2.84
C ASN A 432 -7.84 14.54 4.01
N GLY A 433 -6.72 13.81 3.85
CA GLY A 433 -5.72 13.57 4.90
C GLY A 433 -5.40 14.80 5.76
N VAL A 434 -5.23 15.97 5.13
CA VAL A 434 -4.95 17.26 5.78
C VAL A 434 -5.93 17.67 6.88
N VAL A 435 -7.19 17.21 6.88
CA VAL A 435 -8.18 17.61 7.89
C VAL A 435 -7.93 16.94 9.25
N TYR A 436 -7.07 15.92 9.28
CA TYR A 436 -6.76 15.17 10.48
C TYR A 436 -5.61 15.76 11.31
N HIS A 437 -4.96 16.82 10.85
CA HIS A 437 -3.75 17.39 11.46
C HIS A 437 -3.98 18.79 12.03
N GLN A 438 -3.20 19.18 13.04
CA GLN A 438 -3.24 20.54 13.60
C GLN A 438 -2.63 21.59 12.66
N GLY A 439 -1.89 21.17 11.64
CA GLY A 439 -1.24 22.01 10.65
C GLY A 439 -0.63 21.17 9.55
N ASP A 440 -0.05 21.83 8.57
CA ASP A 440 0.52 21.21 7.36
C ASP A 440 1.89 21.83 7.03
N ILE A 441 2.63 21.19 6.13
CA ILE A 441 3.94 21.59 5.62
C ILE A 441 3.89 22.30 4.27
N ILE A 442 2.70 22.43 3.67
CA ILE A 442 2.50 23.17 2.42
C ILE A 442 1.90 24.56 2.68
N ARG A 443 2.04 25.48 1.72
CA ARG A 443 1.47 26.83 1.79
C ARG A 443 0.02 26.89 1.35
N GLU A 444 -0.31 26.08 0.36
CA GLU A 444 -1.61 26.05 -0.30
C GLU A 444 -2.65 25.38 0.59
N LYS A 445 -3.91 25.77 0.41
CA LYS A 445 -5.05 25.14 1.07
C LYS A 445 -5.91 24.46 0.03
N PHE A 446 -6.30 23.22 0.29
CA PHE A 446 -7.29 22.54 -0.54
C PHE A 446 -8.64 23.22 -0.43
N ARG A 447 -9.28 23.45 -1.58
CA ARG A 447 -10.65 23.95 -1.63
C ARG A 447 -11.61 22.81 -1.33
N ILE A 448 -12.16 22.81 -0.12
CA ILE A 448 -13.18 21.86 0.34
C ILE A 448 -14.44 22.64 0.70
N GLU A 449 -15.53 22.41 -0.02
CA GLU A 449 -16.80 23.13 0.16
C GLU A 449 -17.98 22.15 0.02
N ASP A 450 -18.93 22.18 0.95
CA ASP A 450 -20.12 21.31 0.98
C ASP A 450 -19.79 19.80 0.84
N GLY A 451 -18.70 19.37 1.50
CA GLY A 451 -18.22 17.99 1.43
C GLY A 451 -17.58 17.59 0.10
N TYR A 452 -17.26 18.55 -0.79
CA TYR A 452 -16.56 18.28 -2.05
C TYR A 452 -15.16 18.87 -2.07
N LEU A 453 -14.20 18.10 -2.59
CA LEU A 453 -12.87 18.56 -2.97
C LEU A 453 -12.87 19.05 -4.43
N TYR A 454 -12.13 20.13 -4.69
CA TYR A 454 -11.87 20.66 -6.03
C TYR A 454 -10.43 20.40 -6.47
N PRO A 455 -10.15 20.35 -7.79
CA PRO A 455 -8.84 19.98 -8.30
C PRO A 455 -7.75 20.96 -7.85
N PRO A 456 -6.56 20.45 -7.43
CA PRO A 456 -5.39 21.30 -7.23
C PRO A 456 -5.05 22.04 -8.53
N ALA A 457 -4.64 23.30 -8.39
CA ALA A 457 -4.26 24.14 -9.52
C ALA A 457 -2.73 24.26 -9.64
N GLY A 458 -2.25 24.53 -10.84
CA GLY A 458 -0.83 24.77 -11.13
C GLY A 458 -0.05 23.51 -11.52
N PRO A 459 1.24 23.68 -11.87
CA PRO A 459 2.09 22.61 -12.36
C PRO A 459 2.46 21.58 -11.29
N GLY A 460 2.75 20.35 -11.72
CA GLY A 460 3.11 19.28 -10.80
C GLY A 460 1.95 18.92 -9.87
N LEU A 461 2.25 18.75 -8.59
CA LEU A 461 1.23 18.52 -7.56
C LEU A 461 0.42 19.78 -7.24
N GLY A 462 0.85 20.97 -7.67
CA GLY A 462 0.16 22.23 -7.39
C GLY A 462 0.36 22.72 -5.95
N VAL A 463 1.42 22.28 -5.28
CA VAL A 463 1.75 22.65 -3.90
C VAL A 463 3.22 23.03 -3.74
N SER A 464 3.50 23.84 -2.72
CA SER A 464 4.84 24.32 -2.36
C SER A 464 5.07 24.23 -0.86
N LEU A 465 6.33 24.01 -0.46
CA LEU A 465 6.68 23.87 0.96
C LEU A 465 6.58 25.21 1.71
N ASP A 466 6.14 25.11 2.96
CA ASP A 466 6.33 26.10 4.01
C ASP A 466 7.55 25.69 4.86
N PRO A 467 8.71 26.35 4.68
CA PRO A 467 9.94 25.98 5.39
C PRO A 467 9.86 26.10 6.90
N GLU A 468 9.06 27.04 7.43
CA GLU A 468 8.90 27.22 8.87
C GLU A 468 8.14 26.04 9.47
N GLN A 469 7.08 25.60 8.78
CA GLN A 469 6.29 24.46 9.20
C GLN A 469 7.05 23.13 9.05
N VAL A 470 7.83 22.98 7.97
CA VAL A 470 8.76 21.84 7.82
C VAL A 470 9.73 21.78 8.99
N ALA A 471 10.38 22.92 9.34
CA ALA A 471 11.31 22.98 10.46
C ALA A 471 10.63 22.67 11.80
N LYS A 472 9.40 23.14 12.00
CA LYS A 472 8.59 22.90 13.21
C LYS A 472 8.25 21.42 13.42
N TYR A 473 7.85 20.72 12.37
CA TYR A 473 7.37 19.33 12.47
C TYR A 473 8.45 18.28 12.23
N ARG A 474 9.65 18.68 11.82
CA ARG A 474 10.79 17.78 11.64
C ARG A 474 11.11 17.03 12.94
N ILE A 475 11.29 15.71 12.82
CA ILE A 475 11.86 14.91 13.89
C ILE A 475 13.38 15.13 13.87
N ASN A 476 13.89 15.88 14.85
CA ASN A 476 15.32 16.05 15.05
C ASN A 476 15.88 14.84 15.82
N ARG A 477 17.05 14.35 15.37
CA ARG A 477 17.79 13.29 16.06
C ARG A 477 18.51 13.82 17.29
#